data_AF-A0A940W7D1-F1
#
_entry.id   AF-A0A940W7D1-F1
#
_cell.length_a   1.000
_cell.length_b   1.000
_cell.length_c   1.000
_cell.angle_alpha   90.00
_cell.angle_beta   90.00
_cell.angle_gamma   90.00
#
_symmetry.space_group_name_H-M   'P 1'
#
loop_
_entity.id
_entity.type
_entity.pdbx_description
1 polymer ?
#
loop_
_entity_poly.entity_id
_entity_poly.type
_entity_poly.pdbx_seq_one_letter_code
_entity_poly.pdbx_strand_id
1 'polypeptide(L)' 'MREGGAAESPTRTGLCVEALSPGSPAERAGIRPGDRILSVSGRPVED' A
#
# COMPACT_ATOMS: atom_id res chain seq x y z
N MET A 1 10.39 -21.48 -25.20
CA MET A 1 10.65 -20.84 -23.90
C MET A 1 9.66 -19.71 -23.72
N ARG A 2 8.55 -19.97 -23.02
CA ARG A 2 7.69 -18.91 -22.48
C ARG A 2 7.97 -18.92 -20.98
N GLU A 3 8.57 -17.84 -20.52
CA GLU A 3 8.94 -17.61 -19.12
C GLU A 3 7.67 -17.76 -18.25
N GLY A 4 7.73 -18.61 -17.23
CA GLY A 4 7.68 -18.17 -15.83
C GLY A 4 6.30 -17.60 -15.49
N GLY A 5 5.39 -18.34 -14.87
CA GLY A 5 5.47 -18.65 -13.45
C GLY A 5 4.31 -17.90 -12.77
N ALA A 6 3.39 -18.66 -12.18
CA ALA A 6 2.27 -18.25 -11.32
C ALA A 6 1.70 -16.81 -11.52
N ALA A 7 0.52 -16.72 -12.12
CA ALA A 7 -0.43 -15.72 -11.66
C ALA A 7 -0.83 -16.11 -10.23
N GLU A 8 0.03 -15.79 -9.26
CA GLU A 8 -0.42 -15.66 -7.88
C GLU A 8 -1.55 -14.65 -7.96
N SER A 9 -2.78 -15.11 -7.70
CA SER A 9 -3.91 -14.25 -7.40
C SER A 9 -3.35 -13.13 -6.55
N PRO A 10 -3.41 -11.84 -6.97
CA PRO A 10 -2.80 -10.81 -6.15
C PRO A 10 -3.59 -10.83 -4.85
N THR A 11 -3.03 -11.49 -3.84
CA THR A 11 -3.40 -11.31 -2.45
C THR A 11 -3.45 -9.80 -2.31
N ARG A 12 -4.51 -9.32 -1.69
CA ARG A 12 -4.87 -7.90 -1.65
C ARG A 12 -3.91 -7.19 -0.69
N THR A 13 -2.64 -7.25 -1.01
CA THR A 13 -1.47 -6.88 -0.24
C THR A 13 -1.41 -5.37 -0.17
N GLY A 14 -1.15 -4.85 1.02
CA GLY A 14 -1.09 -3.44 1.30
C GLY A 14 -1.92 -3.06 2.52
N LEU A 15 -1.52 -1.96 3.15
CA LEU A 15 -2.11 -1.47 4.38
C LEU A 15 -3.20 -0.44 4.07
N CYS A 16 -4.36 -0.60 4.70
CA CYS A 16 -5.42 0.39 4.63
C CYS A 16 -5.19 1.48 5.69
N VAL A 17 -5.31 2.74 5.29
CA VAL A 17 -5.23 3.86 6.22
C VAL A 17 -6.56 3.95 6.98
N GLU A 18 -6.57 3.61 8.26
CA GLU A 18 -7.79 3.72 9.09
C GLU A 18 -7.98 5.12 9.66
N ALA A 19 -6.89 5.74 10.13
CA ALA A 19 -6.90 7.07 10.71
C ALA A 19 -5.53 7.73 10.55
N LEU A 20 -5.50 9.06 10.63
CA LEU A 20 -4.28 9.86 10.62
C LEU A 20 -4.25 10.76 11.84
N SER A 21 -3.05 11.04 12.34
CA SER A 21 -2.87 12.08 13.36
C SER A 21 -2.96 13.47 12.70
N PRO A 22 -3.65 14.43 13.34
CA PRO A 22 -3.78 15.79 12.80
C PRO A 22 -2.42 16.46 12.69
N GLY A 23 -2.16 17.11 11.56
CA GLY A 23 -0.89 17.76 11.25
C GLY A 23 0.26 16.80 10.89
N SER A 24 0.00 15.48 10.79
CA SER A 24 1.00 14.50 10.41
C SER A 24 1.52 14.73 8.98
N PRO A 25 2.74 14.25 8.65
CA PRO A 25 3.26 14.31 7.29
C PRO A 25 2.32 13.63 6.28
N ALA A 26 1.65 12.56 6.69
CA ALA A 26 0.67 11.84 5.87
C ALA A 26 -0.55 12.72 5.52
N GLU A 27 -1.10 13.45 6.49
CA GLU A 27 -2.20 14.39 6.25
C GLU A 27 -1.79 15.54 5.32
N ARG A 28 -0.60 16.12 5.55
CA ARG A 28 -0.05 17.18 4.67
C ARG A 28 0.28 16.69 3.27
N ALA A 29 0.63 15.41 3.13
CA ALA A 29 0.82 14.75 1.84
C ALA A 29 -0.51 14.43 1.13
N GLY A 30 -1.65 14.68 1.78
CA GLY A 30 -2.98 14.46 1.22
C GLY A 30 -3.49 13.02 1.35
N ILE A 31 -2.82 12.18 2.13
CA ILE A 31 -3.30 10.83 2.47
C ILE A 31 -4.59 10.96 3.28
N ARG A 32 -5.52 10.05 3.06
CA ARG A 32 -6.83 10.04 3.73
C ARG A 32 -7.16 8.66 4.27
N PRO A 33 -7.99 8.58 5.33
CA PRO A 33 -8.63 7.34 5.71
C PRO A 33 -9.32 6.69 4.52
N GLY A 34 -9.11 5.39 4.34
CA GLY A 34 -9.58 4.60 3.19
C GLY A 34 -8.59 4.51 2.02
N ASP A 35 -7.49 5.27 2.04
CA ASP A 35 -6.40 5.08 1.10
C ASP A 35 -5.66 3.76 1.37
N ARG A 36 -5.13 3.12 0.32
CA ARG A 36 -4.36 1.88 0.45
C ARG A 36 -2.91 2.11 0.08
N ILE A 37 -2.04 1.86 1.03
CA ILE A 37 -0.59 1.89 0.86
C ILE A 37 -0.15 0.54 0.29
N LEU A 38 0.38 0.56 -0.92
CA LEU A 38 0.92 -0.64 -1.59
C LEU A 38 2.44 -0.76 -1.44
N SER A 39 3.13 0.37 -1.26
CA SER A 39 4.58 0.42 -1.04
C SER A 39 5.00 1.70 -0.32
N VAL A 40 6.13 1.63 0.39
CA VAL A 40 6.76 2.79 1.06
C VAL A 40 8.23 2.84 0.65
N SER A 41 8.67 3.98 0.12
CA SER A 41 10.06 4.18 -0.35
C SER A 41 10.53 3.09 -1.34
N GLY A 42 9.63 2.63 -2.22
CA GLY A 42 9.91 1.60 -3.22
C GLY A 42 9.93 0.17 -2.69
N ARG A 43 9.62 -0.06 -1.41
CA ARG A 43 9.47 -1.40 -0.82
C ARG A 43 7.98 -1.74 -0.71
N PRO A 44 7.54 -2.91 -1.20
CA PRO A 44 6.15 -3.33 -1.03
C PRO A 44 5.81 -3.45 0.45
N VAL A 45 4.60 -3.08 0.82
CA VAL A 45 4.06 -3.32 2.17
C VAL A 45 3.09 -4.47 2.11
N GLU A 46 3.28 -5.44 2.98
CA GLU A 46 2.43 -6.62 3.13
C GLU A 46 1.66 -6.53 4.45
N ASP A 47 0.58 -7.30 4.60
CA ASP A 47 -0.20 -7.40 5.85
C ASP A 47 0.67 -7.88 7.03
#